data_AF-C4FGW9-F1
#
_entry.id   AF-C4FGW9-F1
#
_cell.length_a   1.000
_cell.length_b   1.000
_cell.length_c   1.000
_cell.angle_alpha   90.00
_cell.angle_beta   90.00
_cell.angle_gamma   90.00
#
_symmetry.space_group_name_H-M   'P 1'
#
loop_
_entity.id
_entity.type
_entity.pdbx_description
1 polymer ?
#
loop_
_entity_poly.entity_id
_entity_poly.type
_entity_poly.pdbx_seq_one_letter_code
_entity_poly.pdbx_strand_id
1 'polypeptide(L)'
;MADQNMHENPQQRELLRVCRIGRAQGMKGEVTVQVFTDEPEWRFEPGSELFSRNGEQRYVVERSRTFKNRWIIKLEGCDDRNASEALNGTELYGEADDPEDMLEADEWYPKDLIGLEARMDEENEIGAPAGKPIGMVVDVIDSPAQSLLKIRLTEPVETGTASDGTPIVEKTTLVPFVDELVPLIDLEEGYLTLDPPGGLIPGL
;
A
#
# COMPACT_ATOMS: atom_id res chain seq x y z
N MET A 1 36.48 -23.37 20.46
CA MET A 1 35.08 -23.85 20.49
C MET A 1 34.35 -23.08 19.42
N ALA A 2 33.67 -23.83 18.55
CA ALA A 2 33.35 -23.47 17.19
C ALA A 2 32.29 -22.39 17.04
N ASP A 3 32.52 -21.59 15.99
CA ASP A 3 31.62 -20.87 15.12
C ASP A 3 30.14 -21.30 15.15
N GLN A 4 29.25 -20.30 15.25
CA GLN A 4 27.98 -20.32 14.54
C GLN A 4 27.87 -19.03 13.72
N ASN A 5 28.17 -19.20 12.44
CA ASN A 5 27.95 -18.27 11.35
C ASN A 5 26.51 -17.72 11.37
N MET A 6 26.39 -16.43 11.71
CA MET A 6 25.29 -15.60 11.22
C MET A 6 25.50 -15.53 9.70
N HIS A 7 24.76 -16.33 8.94
CA HIS A 7 24.73 -16.18 7.49
C HIS A 7 24.01 -14.86 7.19
N GLU A 8 24.78 -13.77 7.12
CA GLU A 8 24.45 -12.70 6.19
C GLU A 8 24.39 -13.36 4.81
N ASN A 9 23.20 -13.47 4.24
CA ASN A 9 23.00 -13.92 2.87
C ASN A 9 22.57 -12.71 2.03
N PRO A 10 23.50 -11.83 1.62
CA PRO A 10 23.19 -10.55 0.98
C PRO A 10 22.75 -10.68 -0.51
N GLN A 11 22.12 -11.78 -0.92
CA GLN A 11 21.98 -12.11 -2.36
C GLN A 11 20.62 -12.61 -2.84
N GLN A 12 19.55 -12.49 -2.07
CA GLN A 12 18.21 -12.64 -2.65
C GLN A 12 17.49 -11.30 -2.60
N ARG A 13 17.90 -10.38 -3.48
CA ARG A 13 17.01 -9.29 -3.89
C ARG A 13 15.75 -9.97 -4.42
N GLU A 14 14.64 -9.80 -3.73
CA GLU A 14 13.36 -10.34 -4.18
C GLU A 14 12.91 -9.49 -5.37
N LEU A 15 13.33 -9.90 -6.57
CA LEU A 15 13.06 -9.16 -7.79
C LEU A 15 11.68 -9.53 -8.33
N LEU A 16 10.80 -8.53 -8.45
CA LEU A 16 9.44 -8.67 -8.98
C LEU A 16 9.42 -8.33 -10.47
N ARG A 17 8.66 -9.10 -11.26
CA ARG A 17 8.60 -8.89 -12.70
C ARG A 17 7.78 -7.64 -13.03
N VAL A 18 8.44 -6.63 -13.57
CA VAL A 18 7.82 -5.33 -13.92
C VAL A 18 7.32 -5.30 -15.35
N CYS A 19 8.17 -5.68 -16.32
CA CYS A 19 7.80 -5.60 -17.73
C CYS A 19 8.57 -6.55 -18.63
N ARG A 20 8.13 -6.64 -19.88
CA ARG A 20 8.91 -7.24 -20.98
C ARG A 20 9.07 -6.24 -22.10
N ILE A 21 10.31 -6.03 -22.54
CA ILE A 21 10.66 -5.16 -23.65
C ILE A 21 10.07 -5.73 -24.95
N GLY A 22 9.40 -4.88 -25.69
CA GLY A 22 8.79 -5.15 -26.99
C GLY A 22 9.60 -4.57 -28.14
N ARG A 23 8.89 -4.01 -29.13
CA ARG A 23 9.51 -3.52 -30.37
C ARG A 23 10.14 -2.14 -30.20
N ALA A 24 11.27 -1.93 -30.87
CA ALA A 24 11.89 -0.62 -31.04
C ALA A 24 10.91 0.40 -31.64
N GLN A 25 10.93 1.62 -31.09
CA GLN A 25 10.14 2.77 -31.48
C GLN A 25 11.07 3.87 -32.02
N GLY A 26 10.89 4.24 -33.29
CA GLY A 26 11.72 5.25 -33.93
C GLY A 26 13.20 4.84 -34.04
N MET A 27 14.07 5.86 -33.98
CA MET A 27 15.53 5.73 -34.16
C MET A 27 16.34 6.18 -32.92
N LYS A 28 15.67 6.69 -31.87
CA LYS A 28 16.31 7.29 -30.68
C LYS A 28 16.44 6.31 -29.51
N GLY A 29 16.34 5.01 -29.80
CA GLY A 29 16.48 3.96 -28.81
C GLY A 29 15.27 3.74 -27.87
N GLU A 30 14.07 4.22 -28.25
CA GLU A 30 12.85 3.94 -27.47
C GLU A 30 12.33 2.52 -27.74
N VAL A 31 11.69 1.90 -26.75
CA VAL A 31 11.05 0.57 -26.86
C VAL A 31 9.64 0.60 -26.30
N THR A 32 8.70 -0.13 -26.92
CA THR A 32 7.42 -0.44 -26.25
C THR A 32 7.66 -1.46 -25.16
N VAL A 33 6.86 -1.46 -24.09
CA VAL A 33 6.88 -2.53 -23.08
C VAL A 33 5.50 -3.15 -22.88
N GLN A 34 5.50 -4.45 -22.57
CA GLN A 34 4.36 -5.12 -21.96
C GLN A 34 4.52 -5.04 -20.45
N VAL A 35 3.55 -4.42 -19.80
CA VAL A 35 3.55 -4.19 -18.35
C VAL A 35 2.99 -5.41 -17.60
N PHE A 36 3.59 -5.75 -16.47
CA PHE A 36 3.13 -6.77 -15.54
C PHE A 36 2.96 -6.26 -14.10
N THR A 37 3.46 -5.07 -13.78
CA THR A 37 3.20 -4.34 -12.53
C THR A 37 1.87 -3.59 -12.60
N ASP A 38 1.28 -3.40 -11.43
CA ASP A 38 0.16 -2.52 -11.10
C ASP A 38 0.55 -1.04 -10.98
N GLU A 39 1.84 -0.73 -10.81
CA GLU A 39 2.35 0.64 -10.60
C GLU A 39 3.32 1.08 -11.71
N PRO A 40 2.94 1.02 -13.01
CA PRO A 40 3.85 1.35 -14.10
C PRO A 40 4.27 2.83 -14.14
N GLU A 41 3.45 3.73 -13.60
CA GLU A 41 3.75 5.15 -13.50
C GLU A 41 5.05 5.37 -12.72
N TRP A 42 5.15 4.80 -11.52
CA TRP A 42 6.32 4.88 -10.65
C TRP A 42 7.51 4.04 -11.17
N ARG A 43 7.24 2.79 -11.58
CA ARG A 43 8.28 1.87 -12.08
C ARG A 43 8.97 2.35 -13.37
N PHE A 44 8.38 3.29 -14.10
CA PHE A 44 8.95 3.87 -15.32
C PHE A 44 9.26 5.36 -15.21
N GLU A 45 9.36 5.93 -14.01
CA GLU A 45 9.86 7.29 -13.85
C GLU A 45 11.33 7.43 -14.29
N PRO A 46 11.76 8.63 -14.71
CA PRO A 46 13.18 8.90 -14.94
C PRO A 46 14.01 8.60 -13.70
N GLY A 47 15.05 7.78 -13.84
CA GLY A 47 15.93 7.36 -12.76
C GLY A 47 15.60 5.99 -12.17
N SER A 48 14.41 5.43 -12.41
CA SER A 48 14.03 4.13 -11.86
C SER A 48 14.96 3.02 -12.36
N GLU A 49 15.39 2.16 -11.43
CA GLU A 49 16.29 1.04 -11.70
C GLU A 49 15.50 -0.25 -11.92
N LEU A 50 15.77 -0.90 -13.05
CA LEU A 50 15.26 -2.20 -13.39
C LEU A 50 16.43 -3.16 -13.62
N PHE A 51 16.17 -4.44 -13.46
CA PHE A 51 17.19 -5.49 -13.43
C PHE A 51 16.82 -6.65 -14.34
N SER A 52 17.84 -7.39 -14.79
CA SER A 52 17.63 -8.74 -15.32
C SER A 52 17.09 -9.65 -14.22
N ARG A 53 16.49 -10.77 -14.62
CA ARG A 53 15.93 -11.78 -13.70
C ARG A 53 16.89 -12.21 -12.57
N ASN A 54 18.19 -12.24 -12.83
CA ASN A 54 19.22 -12.64 -11.87
C ASN A 54 19.86 -11.46 -11.11
N GLY A 55 19.39 -10.22 -11.33
CA GLY A 55 19.93 -9.02 -10.69
C GLY A 55 21.30 -8.55 -11.18
N GLU A 56 21.95 -9.28 -12.10
CA GLU A 56 23.33 -8.98 -12.52
C GLU A 56 23.42 -7.76 -13.44
N GLN A 57 22.41 -7.54 -14.28
CA GLN A 57 22.38 -6.45 -15.23
C GLN A 57 21.36 -5.40 -14.79
N ARG A 58 21.82 -4.16 -14.59
CA ARG A 58 20.99 -3.00 -14.28
C ARG A 58 20.64 -2.22 -15.55
N TYR A 59 19.44 -1.67 -15.58
CA TYR A 59 18.86 -0.82 -16.62
C TYR A 59 18.22 0.39 -15.93
N VAL A 60 18.61 1.60 -16.32
CA VAL A 60 18.05 2.84 -15.76
C VAL A 60 17.07 3.43 -16.77
N VAL A 61 15.88 3.81 -16.31
CA VAL A 61 14.90 4.49 -17.14
C VAL A 61 15.32 5.95 -17.33
N GLU A 62 15.60 6.36 -18.56
CA GLU A 62 15.91 7.77 -18.88
C GLU A 62 14.63 8.60 -18.95
N ARG A 63 13.58 8.04 -19.58
CA ARG A 63 12.25 8.65 -19.67
C ARG A 63 11.22 7.64 -20.15
N SER A 64 9.96 7.91 -19.85
CA SER A 64 8.83 7.13 -20.30
C SER A 64 7.70 8.00 -20.82
N ARG A 65 6.77 7.38 -21.55
CA ARG A 65 5.51 7.99 -21.98
C ARG A 65 4.53 6.90 -22.39
N THR A 66 3.25 7.25 -22.42
CA THR A 66 2.22 6.40 -23.00
C THR A 66 1.84 6.86 -24.42
N PHE A 67 1.51 5.91 -25.29
CA PHE A 67 0.94 6.20 -26.60
C PHE A 67 -0.01 5.08 -27.03
N LYS A 68 -1.28 5.42 -27.29
CA LYS A 68 -2.34 4.45 -27.66
C LYS A 68 -2.41 3.25 -26.70
N ASN A 69 -2.45 3.55 -25.39
CA ASN A 69 -2.51 2.57 -24.29
C ASN A 69 -1.34 1.58 -24.28
N ARG A 70 -0.15 2.04 -24.68
CA ARG A 70 1.10 1.29 -24.55
C ARG A 70 2.15 2.17 -23.92
N TRP A 71 2.92 1.58 -23.02
CA TRP A 71 4.10 2.20 -22.45
C TRP A 71 5.25 2.15 -23.45
N ILE A 72 5.94 3.28 -23.58
CA ILE A 72 7.16 3.44 -24.33
C ILE A 72 8.20 4.01 -23.38
N ILE A 73 9.31 3.31 -23.22
CA ILE A 73 10.41 3.72 -22.35
C ILE A 73 11.68 3.93 -23.18
N LYS A 74 12.55 4.81 -22.70
CA LYS A 74 13.94 4.93 -23.13
C LYS A 74 14.81 4.56 -21.94
N LEU A 75 15.73 3.64 -22.16
CA LEU A 75 16.72 3.24 -21.17
C LEU A 75 18.03 3.98 -21.43
N GLU A 76 18.75 4.32 -20.37
CA GLU A 76 20.10 4.89 -20.49
C GLU A 76 21.02 3.95 -21.28
N GLY A 77 21.83 4.49 -22.18
CA GLY A 77 22.73 3.72 -23.05
C GLY A 77 22.04 2.99 -24.22
N CYS A 78 20.71 3.03 -24.30
CA CYS A 78 19.96 2.59 -25.47
C CYS A 78 19.61 3.81 -26.34
N ASP A 79 20.54 4.20 -27.21
CA ASP A 79 20.47 5.45 -27.97
C ASP A 79 20.09 5.31 -29.44
N ASP A 80 20.13 4.09 -29.96
CA ASP A 80 19.77 3.80 -31.34
C ASP A 80 18.84 2.60 -31.46
N ARG A 81 18.32 2.42 -32.69
CA ARG A 81 17.39 1.34 -32.99
C ARG A 81 18.01 -0.04 -32.81
N ASN A 82 19.30 -0.21 -33.09
CA ASN A 82 19.96 -1.52 -33.00
C ASN A 82 20.05 -1.96 -31.53
N ALA A 83 20.39 -1.03 -30.63
CA ALA A 83 20.39 -1.26 -29.18
C ALA A 83 18.98 -1.66 -28.69
N SER A 84 17.94 -0.96 -29.14
CA SER A 84 16.56 -1.31 -28.80
C SER A 84 16.15 -2.69 -29.31
N GLU A 85 16.53 -3.05 -30.54
CA GLU A 85 16.20 -4.33 -31.14
C GLU A 85 16.92 -5.49 -30.43
N ALA A 86 18.15 -5.27 -29.95
CA ALA A 86 18.90 -6.24 -29.16
C ALA A 86 18.24 -6.55 -27.81
N LEU A 87 17.49 -5.60 -27.24
CA LEU A 87 16.78 -5.76 -25.97
C LEU A 87 15.38 -6.37 -26.11
N ASN A 88 14.86 -6.55 -27.32
CA ASN A 88 13.51 -7.06 -27.55
C ASN A 88 13.31 -8.45 -26.92
N GLY A 89 12.25 -8.59 -26.13
CA GLY A 89 11.89 -9.82 -25.43
C GLY A 89 12.51 -9.94 -24.03
N THR A 90 13.44 -9.06 -23.66
CA THR A 90 14.06 -9.04 -22.33
C THR A 90 13.00 -8.75 -21.28
N GLU A 91 12.91 -9.59 -20.25
CA GLU A 91 12.10 -9.33 -19.06
C GLU A 91 12.92 -8.50 -18.09
N LEU A 92 12.31 -7.41 -17.60
CA LEU A 92 12.88 -6.53 -16.61
C LEU A 92 12.13 -6.68 -15.28
N TYR A 93 12.89 -6.61 -14.21
CA TYR A 93 12.43 -6.82 -12.85
C TYR A 93 12.77 -5.58 -12.02
N GLY A 94 11.91 -5.22 -11.10
CA GLY A 94 12.19 -4.21 -10.09
C GLY A 94 12.49 -4.90 -8.77
N GLU A 95 13.16 -4.20 -7.86
CA GLU A 95 13.22 -4.66 -6.47
C GLU A 95 11.80 -4.66 -5.90
N ALA A 96 11.46 -5.69 -5.11
CA ALA A 96 10.33 -5.58 -4.21
C ALA A 96 10.52 -4.31 -3.41
N ASP A 97 9.45 -3.52 -3.30
CA ASP A 97 9.52 -2.24 -2.64
C ASP A 97 10.01 -2.47 -1.21
N ASP A 98 11.03 -1.71 -0.80
CA ASP A 98 11.48 -1.76 0.57
C ASP A 98 10.30 -1.30 1.43
N PRO A 99 9.83 -2.08 2.42
CA PRO A 99 8.77 -1.62 3.30
C PRO A 99 9.09 -0.27 3.97
N GLU A 100 10.37 0.14 4.01
CA GLU A 100 10.80 1.47 4.47
C GLU A 100 10.63 2.58 3.40
N ASP A 101 10.71 2.27 2.11
CA ASP A 101 10.51 3.21 0.99
C ASP A 101 9.03 3.31 0.55
N MET A 102 8.19 2.33 0.92
CA MET A 102 6.72 2.39 0.78
C MET A 102 6.04 3.35 1.76
N LEU A 103 6.81 4.05 2.60
CA LEU A 103 6.32 5.18 3.39
C LEU A 103 6.21 6.45 2.53
N GLU A 104 5.63 6.35 1.34
CA GLU A 104 4.85 7.47 0.82
C GLU A 104 3.57 7.52 1.67
N ALA A 105 3.26 8.71 2.18
CA ALA A 105 2.25 8.94 3.19
C ALA A 105 0.95 8.17 2.91
N ASP A 106 0.53 7.36 3.89
CA ASP A 106 -0.79 6.73 4.05
C ASP A 106 -1.00 5.25 3.67
N GLU A 107 0.02 4.48 3.28
CA GLU A 107 -0.16 3.02 3.10
C GLU A 107 0.11 2.22 4.39
N TRP A 108 -0.91 2.15 5.25
CA TRP A 108 -0.87 1.38 6.50
C TRP A 108 -1.10 -0.11 6.24
N TYR A 109 -0.20 -0.99 6.69
CA TYR A 109 -0.49 -2.42 6.64
C TYR A 109 -1.62 -2.76 7.62
N PRO A 110 -2.68 -3.47 7.18
CA PRO A 110 -3.83 -3.84 8.02
C PRO A 110 -3.45 -4.52 9.35
N LYS A 111 -2.34 -5.25 9.38
CA LYS A 111 -1.80 -5.93 10.56
C LYS A 111 -1.29 -4.96 11.65
N ASP A 112 -0.82 -3.77 11.26
CA ASP A 112 -0.18 -2.82 12.17
C ASP A 112 -1.24 -1.98 12.90
N LEU A 113 -2.47 -1.93 12.36
CA LEU A 113 -3.61 -1.27 12.97
C LEU A 113 -4.28 -2.11 14.07
N ILE A 114 -4.13 -3.43 14.03
CA ILE A 114 -4.75 -4.33 15.00
C ILE A 114 -4.10 -4.13 16.37
N GLY A 115 -4.93 -3.86 17.38
CA GLY A 115 -4.49 -3.60 18.75
C GLY A 115 -4.34 -2.12 19.09
N LEU A 116 -4.41 -1.22 18.10
CA LEU A 116 -4.43 0.22 18.37
C LEU A 116 -5.71 0.62 19.12
N GLU A 117 -5.56 1.56 20.04
CA GLU A 117 -6.69 2.19 20.72
C GLU A 117 -7.35 3.21 19.78
N ALA A 118 -8.67 3.12 19.62
CA ALA A 118 -9.44 4.10 18.87
C ALA A 118 -10.02 5.16 19.83
N ARG A 119 -9.74 6.43 19.57
CA ARG A 119 -10.18 7.57 20.39
C ARG A 119 -10.88 8.62 19.52
N MET A 120 -11.73 9.45 20.11
CA MET A 120 -12.32 10.59 19.38
C MET A 120 -11.26 11.64 19.04
N ASP A 121 -11.31 12.12 17.80
CA ASP A 121 -10.47 13.22 17.34
C ASP A 121 -10.77 14.53 18.10
N GLU A 122 -9.79 15.43 18.15
CA GLU A 122 -9.94 16.74 18.80
C GLU A 122 -10.95 17.65 18.09
N GLU A 123 -10.99 17.59 16.75
CA GLU A 123 -11.81 18.45 15.90
C GLU A 123 -13.06 17.75 15.35
N ASN A 124 -13.47 16.64 15.98
CA ASN A 124 -14.56 15.81 15.46
C ASN A 124 -15.88 16.56 15.23
N GLU A 125 -16.53 16.28 14.10
CA GLU A 125 -17.71 17.02 13.62
C GLU A 125 -18.93 16.90 14.57
N ILE A 126 -19.01 15.81 15.33
CA ILE A 126 -20.14 15.53 16.22
C ILE A 126 -20.02 16.21 17.59
N GLY A 127 -18.90 16.86 17.89
CA GLY A 127 -18.66 17.58 19.15
C GLY A 127 -18.55 16.67 20.38
N ALA A 128 -18.16 15.41 20.19
CA ALA A 128 -17.87 14.51 21.30
C ALA A 128 -16.57 14.92 22.02
N PRO A 129 -16.38 14.56 23.30
CA PRO A 129 -15.16 14.90 24.03
C PRO A 129 -13.91 14.36 23.34
N ALA A 130 -12.97 15.24 23.04
CA ALA A 130 -11.67 14.91 22.47
C ALA A 130 -10.95 13.84 23.30
N GLY A 131 -10.30 12.88 22.64
CA GLY A 131 -9.60 11.78 23.28
C GLY A 131 -10.50 10.77 24.00
N LYS A 132 -11.85 10.87 23.89
CA LYS A 132 -12.76 9.88 24.46
C LYS A 132 -12.42 8.49 23.90
N PRO A 133 -12.13 7.49 24.74
CA PRO A 133 -11.85 6.15 24.27
C PRO A 133 -13.11 5.53 23.68
N ILE A 134 -13.01 5.05 22.44
CA ILE A 134 -14.09 4.34 21.74
C ILE A 134 -13.91 2.84 21.93
N GLY A 135 -12.68 2.34 21.74
CA GLY A 135 -12.44 0.92 21.70
C GLY A 135 -11.05 0.54 21.25
N MET A 136 -10.90 -0.71 20.82
CA MET A 136 -9.67 -1.22 20.21
C MET A 136 -9.97 -1.79 18.83
N VAL A 137 -9.08 -1.54 17.88
CA VAL A 137 -9.11 -2.21 16.58
C VAL A 137 -8.82 -3.70 16.80
N VAL A 138 -9.74 -4.56 16.37
CA VAL A 138 -9.63 -6.03 16.54
C VAL A 138 -9.52 -6.77 15.22
N ASP A 139 -9.83 -6.11 14.11
CA ASP A 139 -9.77 -6.68 12.77
C ASP A 139 -9.76 -5.55 11.73
N VAL A 140 -9.25 -5.84 10.54
CA VAL A 140 -9.34 -4.97 9.37
C VAL A 140 -9.90 -5.81 8.22
N ILE A 141 -11.08 -5.43 7.76
CA ILE A 141 -11.77 -6.13 6.68
C ILE A 141 -11.39 -5.41 5.38
N ASP A 142 -10.44 -6.00 4.66
CA ASP A 142 -10.08 -5.55 3.33
C ASP A 142 -11.10 -6.06 2.30
N SER A 143 -11.64 -5.15 1.49
CA SER A 143 -12.63 -5.48 0.46
C SER A 143 -12.38 -4.67 -0.81
N PRO A 144 -12.77 -5.18 -2.01
CA PRO A 144 -12.45 -4.53 -3.27
C PRO A 144 -13.01 -3.10 -3.45
N ALA A 145 -13.98 -2.70 -2.61
CA ALA A 145 -14.58 -1.38 -2.65
C ALA A 145 -13.97 -0.42 -1.63
N GLN A 146 -13.72 -0.88 -0.40
CA GLN A 146 -13.09 -0.10 0.67
C GLN A 146 -12.67 -1.00 1.84
N SER A 147 -11.65 -0.59 2.59
CA SER A 147 -11.27 -1.22 3.86
C SER A 147 -12.14 -0.74 5.02
N LEU A 148 -12.41 -1.63 5.98
CA LEU A 148 -13.19 -1.34 7.19
C LEU A 148 -12.41 -1.75 8.46
N LEU A 149 -12.29 -0.83 9.40
CA LEU A 149 -11.83 -1.13 10.75
C LEU A 149 -12.95 -1.75 11.56
N LYS A 150 -12.69 -2.90 12.18
CA LYS A 150 -13.58 -3.47 13.19
C LYS A 150 -13.09 -3.07 14.56
N ILE A 151 -13.88 -2.25 15.25
CA ILE A 151 -13.52 -1.70 16.56
C ILE A 151 -14.38 -2.38 17.61
N ARG A 152 -13.74 -3.03 18.58
CA ARG A 152 -14.41 -3.53 19.79
C ARG A 152 -14.62 -2.37 20.75
N LEU A 153 -15.88 -2.06 21.03
CA LEU A 153 -16.28 -0.93 21.87
C LEU A 153 -15.87 -1.17 23.33
N THR A 154 -15.32 -0.14 23.96
CA THR A 154 -15.03 -0.11 25.40
C THR A 154 -16.34 -0.13 26.21
N GLU A 155 -17.37 0.55 25.72
CA GLU A 155 -18.71 0.59 26.29
C GLU A 155 -19.70 -0.03 25.29
N PRO A 156 -20.08 -1.31 25.46
CA PRO A 156 -21.11 -1.92 24.62
C PRO A 156 -22.45 -1.21 24.76
N VAL A 157 -23.18 -1.07 23.65
CA VAL A 157 -24.42 -0.29 23.61
C VAL A 157 -25.63 -1.20 23.42
N GLU A 158 -26.64 -1.03 24.25
CA GLU A 158 -27.93 -1.69 24.06
C GLU A 158 -28.71 -1.00 22.92
N THR A 159 -28.87 -1.68 21.79
CA THR A 159 -29.52 -1.14 20.60
C THR A 159 -31.00 -1.54 20.48
N GLY A 160 -31.46 -2.44 21.34
CA GLY A 160 -32.86 -2.81 21.42
C GLY A 160 -33.13 -4.03 22.29
N THR A 161 -34.32 -4.60 22.13
CA THR A 161 -34.73 -5.82 22.83
C THR A 161 -35.28 -6.81 21.81
N ALA A 162 -34.79 -8.04 21.85
CA ALA A 162 -35.30 -9.13 21.03
C ALA A 162 -36.74 -9.47 21.42
N SER A 163 -37.43 -10.24 20.56
CA SER A 163 -38.84 -10.63 20.79
C SER A 163 -39.06 -11.46 22.06
N ASP A 164 -38.00 -12.02 22.63
CA ASP A 164 -38.00 -12.80 23.88
C ASP A 164 -37.65 -11.96 25.13
N GLY A 165 -37.46 -10.65 24.99
CA GLY A 165 -37.09 -9.76 26.09
C GLY A 165 -35.59 -9.64 26.36
N THR A 166 -34.74 -10.32 25.58
CA THR A 166 -33.27 -10.24 25.74
C THR A 166 -32.74 -8.92 25.18
N PRO A 167 -31.90 -8.15 25.91
CA PRO A 167 -31.23 -6.97 25.36
C PRO A 167 -30.31 -7.33 24.19
N ILE A 168 -30.41 -6.56 23.10
CA ILE A 168 -29.51 -6.64 21.96
C ILE A 168 -28.37 -5.66 22.25
N VAL A 169 -27.16 -6.19 22.41
CA VAL A 169 -25.97 -5.41 22.77
C VAL A 169 -24.98 -5.43 21.62
N GLU A 170 -24.67 -4.25 21.09
CA GLU A 170 -23.57 -4.09 20.14
C GLU A 170 -22.25 -3.94 20.90
N LYS A 171 -21.30 -4.81 20.54
CA LYS A 171 -19.96 -4.86 21.14
C LYS A 171 -18.86 -4.40 20.17
N THR A 172 -19.20 -4.23 18.90
CA THR A 172 -18.27 -3.85 17.85
C THR A 172 -18.96 -2.91 16.88
N THR A 173 -18.21 -1.95 16.34
CA THR A 173 -18.63 -1.12 15.21
C THR A 173 -17.67 -1.30 14.02
N LEU A 174 -18.13 -0.95 12.82
CA LEU A 174 -17.34 -0.92 11.59
C LEU A 174 -17.15 0.53 11.16
N VAL A 175 -15.91 0.94 10.96
CA VAL A 175 -15.55 2.30 10.53
C VAL A 175 -14.82 2.19 9.19
N PRO A 176 -15.26 2.89 8.12
CA PRO A 176 -14.48 3.01 6.89
C PRO A 176 -13.07 3.54 7.17
N PHE A 177 -12.07 2.84 6.64
CA PHE A 177 -10.67 3.23 6.80
C PHE A 177 -10.30 4.22 5.68
N VAL A 178 -10.61 5.49 5.93
CA VAL A 178 -10.35 6.63 5.06
C VAL A 178 -9.90 7.81 5.92
N ASP A 179 -9.05 8.67 5.38
CA ASP A 179 -8.42 9.78 6.11
C ASP A 179 -9.45 10.71 6.77
N GLU A 180 -10.60 10.92 6.13
CA GLU A 180 -11.69 11.73 6.68
C GLU A 180 -12.22 11.19 8.01
N LEU A 181 -12.25 9.87 8.20
CA LEU A 181 -12.78 9.23 9.40
C LEU A 181 -11.68 8.79 10.37
N VAL A 182 -10.45 8.63 9.89
CA VAL A 182 -9.29 8.20 10.66
C VAL A 182 -8.12 9.16 10.37
N PRO A 183 -8.18 10.41 10.87
CA PRO A 183 -7.26 11.47 10.45
C PRO A 183 -5.86 11.36 11.07
N LEU A 184 -5.69 10.57 12.14
CA LEU A 184 -4.40 10.38 12.79
C LEU A 184 -4.20 8.93 13.22
N ILE A 185 -3.01 8.40 12.93
CA ILE A 185 -2.54 7.09 13.38
C ILE A 185 -1.14 7.27 13.97
N ASP A 186 -0.97 6.82 15.21
CA ASP A 186 0.28 6.87 15.95
C ASP A 186 0.65 5.45 16.39
N LEU A 187 1.53 4.81 15.62
CA LEU A 187 1.98 3.44 15.89
C LEU A 187 2.96 3.37 17.06
N GLU A 188 3.70 4.46 17.34
CA GLU A 188 4.66 4.50 18.45
C GLU A 188 3.92 4.54 19.79
N GLU A 189 2.90 5.38 19.89
CA GLU A 189 2.06 5.52 21.08
C GLU A 189 0.86 4.54 21.11
N GLY A 190 0.61 3.84 20.00
CA GLY A 190 -0.33 2.73 19.91
C GLY A 190 -1.82 3.14 19.83
N TYR A 191 -2.14 4.23 19.14
CA TYR A 191 -3.52 4.70 18.98
C TYR A 191 -3.83 5.28 17.60
N LEU A 192 -5.13 5.45 17.31
CA LEU A 192 -5.64 6.23 16.20
C LEU A 192 -6.79 7.14 16.67
N THR A 193 -7.04 8.23 15.94
CA THR A 193 -8.20 9.09 16.18
C THR A 193 -9.32 8.82 15.18
N LEU A 194 -10.55 9.10 15.58
CA LEU A 194 -11.75 8.92 14.78
C LEU A 194 -12.53 10.23 14.68
N ASP A 195 -12.94 10.57 13.47
CA ASP A 195 -13.95 11.61 13.19
C ASP A 195 -15.16 11.02 12.44
N PRO A 196 -16.01 10.24 13.15
CA PRO A 196 -17.16 9.59 12.54
C PRO A 196 -18.34 10.55 12.35
N PRO A 197 -19.11 10.44 11.25
CA PRO A 197 -20.41 11.09 11.18
C PRO A 197 -21.36 10.53 12.24
N GLY A 198 -22.33 11.35 12.67
CA GLY A 198 -23.30 10.97 13.70
C GLY A 198 -24.03 9.66 13.39
N GLY A 199 -24.16 8.79 14.39
CA GLY A 199 -24.82 7.49 14.27
C GLY A 199 -23.96 6.36 13.69
N LEU A 200 -22.73 6.61 13.26
CA LEU A 200 -21.80 5.56 12.83
C LEU A 200 -21.27 4.73 14.01
N ILE A 201 -20.96 5.39 15.13
CA ILE A 201 -20.59 4.74 16.38
C ILE A 201 -21.83 4.65 17.27
N PRO A 202 -22.25 3.45 17.68
CA PRO A 202 -23.37 3.29 18.60
C PRO A 202 -23.13 4.07 19.90
N GLY A 203 -24.14 4.82 20.36
CA GLY A 203 -24.08 5.57 21.61
C GLY A 203 -23.38 6.94 21.55
N LEU A 204 -23.05 7.41 20.34
CA LEU A 204 -22.54 8.75 20.06
C LEU A 204 -23.46 9.54 19.13
#